data_AF-A0A848VPT7-F1
#
_entry.id   AF-A0A848VPT7-F1
#
_cell.length_a   1.000
_cell.length_b   1.000
_cell.length_c   1.000
_cell.angle_alpha   90.00
_cell.angle_beta   90.00
_cell.angle_gamma   90.00
#
_symmetry.space_group_name_H-M   'P 1'
#
loop_
_entity.id
_entity.type
_entity.pdbx_description
1 polymer ?
#
loop_
_entity_poly.entity_id
_entity_poly.type
_entity_poly.pdbx_seq_one_letter_code
_entity_poly.pdbx_strand_id
1 'polypeptide(L)'
;MPKKWTTLASRYLLKRKWMNLRMDHVRLPTGAEMPEFHVLEYPDWAAVVCITQDGRYVLVEQFRYGVGKNSIEFASGAIDPGEEPEAGARRELLEETGYEADEFHYLGAFAPDPSKHTNFAHLYVARNARKIAEPTLDDGEDLRVVTLTRKELEEAIGSKIIHGIHVAALWLAEQKGLLE
;
A
#
# COMPACT_ATOMS: atom_id res chain seq x y z
N MET A 1 -22.65 1.39 20.78
CA MET A 1 -21.82 1.37 19.56
C MET A 1 -22.20 2.55 18.68
N PRO A 2 -21.24 3.22 18.00
CA PRO A 2 -21.55 4.25 17.02
C PRO A 2 -22.42 3.67 15.89
N LYS A 3 -23.35 4.47 15.37
CA LYS A 3 -24.26 4.07 14.28
C LYS A 3 -23.79 4.68 12.94
N LYS A 4 -24.09 3.98 11.84
CA LYS A 4 -23.83 4.45 10.48
C LYS A 4 -24.57 5.78 10.21
N TRP A 5 -23.89 6.70 9.53
CA TRP A 5 -24.48 7.96 9.08
C TRP A 5 -25.35 7.72 7.84
N THR A 6 -26.31 8.61 7.60
CA THR A 6 -27.15 8.55 6.40
C THR A 6 -26.64 9.54 5.37
N THR A 7 -26.34 9.07 4.16
CA THR A 7 -26.04 9.96 3.02
C THR A 7 -27.35 10.49 2.44
N LEU A 8 -27.51 11.82 2.43
CA LEU A 8 -28.68 12.52 1.91
C LEU A 8 -28.50 12.87 0.43
N ALA A 9 -27.29 13.24 0.02
CA ALA A 9 -26.93 13.50 -1.36
C ALA A 9 -25.42 13.30 -1.57
N SER A 10 -25.03 13.02 -2.81
CA SER A 10 -23.63 12.89 -3.23
C SER A 10 -23.40 13.58 -4.56
N ARG A 11 -22.25 14.23 -4.73
CA ARG A 11 -21.79 14.75 -6.01
C ARG A 11 -20.28 14.60 -6.17
N TYR A 12 -19.82 14.45 -7.40
CA TYR A 12 -18.39 14.44 -7.70
C TYR A 12 -17.91 15.86 -8.00
N LEU A 13 -16.88 16.30 -7.27
CA LEU A 13 -16.15 17.53 -7.56
C LEU A 13 -15.02 17.28 -8.58
N LEU A 14 -14.46 16.06 -8.57
CA LEU A 14 -13.45 15.62 -9.51
C LEU A 14 -13.63 14.13 -9.83
N LYS A 15 -13.52 13.76 -11.11
CA LYS A 15 -13.38 12.37 -11.56
C LYS A 15 -12.17 12.23 -12.47
N ARG A 16 -11.22 11.37 -12.09
CA ARG A 16 -10.00 11.07 -12.85
C ARG A 16 -9.68 9.58 -12.70
N LYS A 17 -8.75 9.09 -13.54
CA LYS A 17 -8.35 7.67 -13.56
C LYS A 17 -7.92 7.17 -12.16
N TRP A 18 -7.11 7.95 -11.45
CA TRP A 18 -6.43 7.51 -10.23
C TRP A 18 -6.98 8.11 -8.93
N MET A 19 -7.89 9.08 -9.01
CA MET A 19 -8.45 9.75 -7.84
C MET A 19 -9.77 10.41 -8.18
N ASN A 20 -10.81 10.09 -7.42
CA ASN A 20 -12.05 10.87 -7.43
C ASN A 20 -12.21 11.64 -6.12
N LEU A 21 -12.76 12.85 -6.21
CA LEU A 21 -13.19 13.63 -5.06
C LEU A 21 -14.71 13.69 -5.05
N ARG A 22 -15.33 12.99 -4.11
CA ARG A 22 -16.77 12.98 -3.87
C ARG A 22 -17.10 13.83 -2.64
N MET A 23 -18.16 14.61 -2.73
CA MET A 23 -18.71 15.41 -1.65
C MET A 23 -20.10 14.88 -1.30
N ASP A 24 -20.27 14.47 -0.05
CA ASP A 24 -21.52 13.93 0.50
C ASP A 24 -22.17 14.94 1.46
N HIS A 25 -23.48 15.11 1.35
CA HIS A 25 -24.31 15.68 2.42
C HIS A 25 -24.75 14.53 3.31
N VAL A 26 -24.35 14.54 4.58
CA VAL A 26 -24.60 13.44 5.52
C VAL A 26 -25.40 13.90 6.73
N ARG A 27 -26.19 12.98 7.29
CA ARG A 27 -26.90 13.15 8.56
C ARG A 27 -26.37 12.16 9.58
N LEU A 28 -25.93 12.67 10.72
CA LEU A 28 -25.44 11.90 11.85
C LEU A 28 -26.60 11.25 12.62
N PRO A 29 -26.34 10.20 13.42
CA PRO A 29 -27.34 9.58 14.29
C PRO A 29 -27.96 10.54 15.31
N THR A 30 -27.31 11.67 15.60
CA THR A 30 -27.81 12.74 16.47
C THR A 30 -28.86 13.63 15.79
N GLY A 31 -29.07 13.47 14.47
CA GLY A 31 -29.88 14.35 13.64
C GLY A 31 -29.12 15.54 13.05
N ALA A 32 -27.88 15.79 13.51
CA ALA A 32 -27.04 16.84 12.95
C ALA A 32 -26.73 16.55 11.47
N GLU A 33 -26.87 17.57 10.64
CA GLU A 33 -26.53 17.50 9.22
C GLU A 33 -25.20 18.18 8.95
N MET A 34 -24.40 17.54 8.11
CA MET A 34 -23.14 18.06 7.59
C MET A 34 -23.26 18.11 6.06
N PRO A 35 -23.52 19.30 5.49
CA PRO A 35 -23.73 19.48 4.05
C PRO A 35 -22.51 19.10 3.20
N GLU A 36 -21.31 19.17 3.77
CA GLU A 36 -20.06 18.89 3.06
C GLU A 36 -19.17 17.92 3.84
N PHE A 37 -19.17 16.67 3.40
CA PHE A 37 -18.21 15.65 3.81
C PHE A 37 -17.43 15.16 2.58
N HIS A 38 -16.11 15.24 2.63
CA HIS A 38 -15.25 14.93 1.49
C HIS A 38 -14.71 13.50 1.57
N VAL A 39 -14.89 12.75 0.49
CA VAL A 39 -14.45 11.37 0.32
C VAL A 39 -13.51 11.29 -0.88
N LEU A 40 -12.32 10.74 -0.66
CA LEU A 40 -11.34 10.45 -1.69
C LEU A 40 -11.46 8.99 -2.09
N GLU A 41 -11.74 8.74 -3.36
CA GLU A 41 -11.84 7.39 -3.90
C GLU A 41 -10.57 7.06 -4.67
N TYR A 42 -9.87 6.04 -4.19
CA TYR A 42 -8.66 5.46 -4.78
C TYR A 42 -8.91 3.98 -5.11
N PRO A 43 -8.16 3.39 -6.05
CA PRO A 43 -8.12 1.94 -6.16
C PRO A 43 -7.53 1.31 -4.89
N ASP A 44 -7.89 0.05 -4.65
CA ASP A 44 -7.16 -0.78 -3.70
C ASP A 44 -5.75 -1.01 -4.25
N TRP A 45 -4.82 -1.31 -3.34
CA TRP A 45 -3.41 -1.48 -3.66
C TRP A 45 -2.85 -2.64 -2.85
N ALA A 46 -1.75 -3.23 -3.31
CA ALA A 46 -1.09 -4.33 -2.63
C ALA A 46 0.34 -3.94 -2.26
N ALA A 47 0.85 -4.44 -1.14
CA ALA A 47 2.24 -4.24 -0.71
C ALA A 47 2.86 -5.53 -0.19
N VAL A 48 4.14 -5.76 -0.50
CA VAL A 48 4.80 -7.06 -0.28
C VAL A 48 6.09 -6.92 0.52
N VAL A 49 6.08 -7.43 1.76
CA VAL A 49 7.31 -7.63 2.54
C VAL A 49 8.09 -8.79 1.92
N CYS A 50 9.08 -8.46 1.07
CA CYS A 50 9.86 -9.43 0.34
C CYS A 50 11.19 -9.73 1.05
N ILE A 51 11.44 -11.01 1.35
CA ILE A 51 12.68 -11.50 1.96
C ILE A 51 13.31 -12.60 1.10
N THR A 52 14.60 -12.43 0.80
CA THR A 52 15.40 -13.38 0.04
C THR A 52 15.82 -14.58 0.89
N GLN A 53 16.30 -15.64 0.23
CA GLN A 53 16.80 -16.84 0.92
C GLN A 53 18.00 -16.55 1.84
N ASP A 54 18.82 -15.53 1.53
CA ASP A 54 19.93 -15.07 2.37
C ASP A 54 19.52 -14.03 3.44
N GLY A 55 18.22 -13.83 3.66
CA GLY A 55 17.69 -12.99 4.73
C GLY A 55 17.80 -11.49 4.49
N ARG A 56 17.91 -11.06 3.23
CA ARG A 56 17.86 -9.63 2.85
C ARG A 56 16.43 -9.24 2.48
N TYR A 57 16.04 -8.05 2.87
CA TYR A 57 14.77 -7.46 2.49
C TYR A 57 14.92 -6.76 1.14
N VAL A 58 13.98 -7.00 0.23
CA VAL A 58 13.94 -6.33 -1.08
C VAL A 58 12.93 -5.19 -1.01
N LEU A 59 13.39 -3.98 -1.31
CA LEU A 59 12.61 -2.74 -1.30
C LEU A 59 12.93 -1.92 -2.55
N VAL A 60 12.21 -0.84 -2.73
CA VAL A 60 12.47 0.21 -3.71
C VAL A 60 12.72 1.53 -3.01
N GLU A 61 13.57 2.39 -3.58
CA GLU A 61 13.66 3.79 -3.22
C GLU A 61 13.11 4.64 -4.35
N GLN A 62 12.15 5.52 -4.02
CA GLN A 62 11.49 6.39 -4.99
C GLN A 62 11.21 7.77 -4.41
N PHE A 63 11.12 8.78 -5.28
CA PHE A 63 10.78 10.14 -4.87
C PHE A 63 9.26 10.29 -4.70
N ARG A 64 8.80 10.43 -3.47
CA ARG A 64 7.39 10.68 -3.16
C ARG A 64 7.11 12.17 -3.26
N TYR A 65 6.63 12.60 -4.45
CA TYR A 65 6.39 14.00 -4.79
C TYR A 65 5.55 14.75 -3.74
N GLY A 66 4.48 14.13 -3.23
CA GLY A 66 3.58 14.76 -2.25
C GLY A 66 4.22 15.18 -0.94
N VAL A 67 5.31 14.50 -0.53
CA VAL A 67 6.08 14.85 0.69
C VAL A 67 7.45 15.44 0.36
N GLY A 68 7.82 15.51 -0.92
CA GLY A 68 9.07 16.10 -1.41
C GLY A 68 10.33 15.36 -0.93
N LYS A 69 10.27 14.04 -0.75
CA LYS A 69 11.37 13.23 -0.21
C LYS A 69 11.49 11.89 -0.92
N ASN A 70 12.71 11.36 -0.95
CA ASN A 70 12.90 9.94 -1.20
C ASN A 70 12.36 9.12 -0.04
N SER A 71 11.68 8.03 -0.37
CA SER A 71 11.13 7.07 0.57
C SER A 71 11.60 5.68 0.16
N ILE A 72 12.05 4.89 1.13
CA ILE A 72 12.32 3.46 0.95
C ILE A 72 11.05 2.70 1.33
N GLU A 73 10.60 1.84 0.43
CA GLU A 73 9.29 1.19 0.52
C GLU A 73 9.37 -0.24 0.01
N PHE A 74 8.66 -1.18 0.63
CA PHE A 74 8.35 -2.46 0.01
C PHE A 74 7.64 -2.29 -1.34
N ALA A 75 7.82 -3.27 -2.23
CA ALA A 75 7.16 -3.26 -3.54
C ALA A 75 5.64 -3.16 -3.38
N SER A 76 5.03 -2.23 -4.11
CA SER A 76 3.64 -1.89 -3.92
C SER A 76 3.03 -1.05 -5.04
N GLY A 77 1.85 -1.46 -5.51
CA GLY A 77 1.09 -0.70 -6.50
C GLY A 77 -0.40 -1.02 -6.51
N ALA A 78 -1.12 -0.38 -7.43
CA ALA A 78 -2.57 -0.47 -7.51
C ALA A 78 -3.01 -1.86 -7.99
N ILE A 79 -4.13 -2.35 -7.46
CA ILE A 79 -4.77 -3.57 -7.95
C ILE A 79 -5.67 -3.18 -9.12
N ASP A 80 -5.47 -3.84 -10.25
CA ASP A 80 -6.25 -3.54 -11.45
C ASP A 80 -7.71 -3.97 -11.32
N PRO A 81 -8.65 -3.33 -12.04
CA PRO A 81 -10.06 -3.72 -11.99
C PRO A 81 -10.28 -5.19 -12.37
N GLY A 82 -10.73 -5.99 -11.39
CA GLY A 82 -10.97 -7.42 -11.57
C GLY A 82 -9.74 -8.30 -11.34
N GLU A 83 -8.60 -7.72 -10.98
CA GLU A 83 -7.41 -8.43 -10.53
C GLU A 83 -7.59 -8.90 -9.07
N GLU A 84 -7.20 -10.14 -8.79
CA GLU A 84 -7.16 -10.64 -7.41
C GLU A 84 -6.01 -9.95 -6.65
N PRO A 85 -6.18 -9.54 -5.38
CA PRO A 85 -5.15 -8.79 -4.67
C PRO A 85 -3.78 -9.48 -4.59
N GLU A 86 -3.73 -10.80 -4.51
CA GLU A 86 -2.45 -11.54 -4.53
C GLU A 86 -1.80 -11.52 -5.92
N ALA A 87 -2.60 -11.57 -6.99
CA ALA A 87 -2.07 -11.48 -8.35
C ALA A 87 -1.43 -10.11 -8.60
N GLY A 88 -2.10 -9.02 -8.19
CA GLY A 88 -1.54 -7.68 -8.23
C GLY A 88 -0.27 -7.55 -7.39
N ALA A 89 -0.28 -8.08 -6.17
CA ALA A 89 0.90 -8.09 -5.29
C ALA A 89 2.13 -8.77 -5.94
N ARG A 90 1.92 -9.91 -6.60
CA ARG A 90 2.99 -10.66 -7.29
C ARG A 90 3.48 -9.94 -8.54
N ARG A 91 2.56 -9.36 -9.31
CA ARG A 91 2.87 -8.55 -10.49
C ARG A 91 3.75 -7.36 -10.10
N GLU A 92 3.31 -6.55 -9.14
CA GLU A 92 4.03 -5.37 -8.65
C GLU A 92 5.41 -5.75 -8.09
N LEU A 93 5.51 -6.85 -7.33
CA LEU A 93 6.80 -7.34 -6.86
C LEU A 93 7.77 -7.61 -8.02
N LEU A 94 7.29 -8.27 -9.08
CA LEU A 94 8.11 -8.61 -10.24
C LEU A 94 8.44 -7.36 -11.08
N GLU A 95 7.47 -6.50 -11.36
CA GLU A 95 7.64 -5.28 -12.17
C GLU A 95 8.59 -4.29 -11.50
N GLU A 96 8.39 -3.97 -10.22
CA GLU A 96 9.20 -2.97 -9.53
C GLU A 96 10.60 -3.49 -9.12
N THR A 97 10.74 -4.79 -8.86
CA THR A 97 11.97 -5.32 -8.27
C THR A 97 12.69 -6.40 -9.07
N GLY A 98 11.98 -7.07 -9.97
CA GLY A 98 12.48 -8.25 -10.69
C GLY A 98 12.52 -9.53 -9.83
N TYR A 99 11.96 -9.51 -8.62
CA TYR A 99 11.90 -10.67 -7.74
C TYR A 99 10.59 -11.44 -7.84
N GLU A 100 10.67 -12.75 -7.59
CA GLU A 100 9.54 -13.65 -7.47
C GLU A 100 9.72 -14.54 -6.22
N ALA A 101 8.60 -14.97 -5.63
CA ALA A 101 8.57 -15.93 -4.53
C ALA A 101 7.40 -16.91 -4.69
N ASP A 102 7.63 -18.19 -4.38
CA ASP A 102 6.56 -19.19 -4.37
C ASP A 102 5.76 -19.12 -3.06
N GLU A 103 6.44 -18.84 -1.94
CA GLU A 103 5.85 -18.68 -0.61
C GLU A 103 5.31 -17.26 -0.42
N PHE A 104 3.99 -17.15 -0.42
CA PHE A 104 3.28 -15.87 -0.33
C PHE A 104 2.19 -15.96 0.74
N HIS A 105 2.24 -15.06 1.73
CA HIS A 105 1.38 -15.12 2.89
C HIS A 105 0.60 -13.81 3.05
N TYR A 106 -0.73 -13.90 3.09
CA TYR A 106 -1.59 -12.75 3.32
C TYR A 106 -1.57 -12.30 4.80
N LEU A 107 -1.34 -11.02 5.03
CA LEU A 107 -1.30 -10.39 6.35
C LEU A 107 -2.60 -9.71 6.73
N GLY A 108 -3.39 -9.26 5.74
CA GLY A 108 -4.65 -8.56 5.93
C GLY A 108 -4.81 -7.33 5.03
N ALA A 109 -5.97 -6.69 5.13
CA ALA A 109 -6.31 -5.46 4.42
C ALA A 109 -6.43 -4.29 5.39
N PHE A 110 -5.76 -3.18 5.10
CA PHE A 110 -5.69 -2.02 5.99
C PHE A 110 -6.06 -0.74 5.25
N ALA A 111 -7.02 0.01 5.78
CA ALA A 111 -7.39 1.31 5.24
C ALA A 111 -6.28 2.33 5.55
N PRO A 112 -5.65 2.99 4.54
CA PRO A 112 -4.58 3.96 4.79
C PRO A 112 -5.06 5.20 5.55
N ASP A 113 -6.27 5.69 5.23
CA ASP A 113 -6.98 6.73 5.98
C ASP A 113 -8.48 6.41 5.98
N PRO A 114 -9.00 5.61 6.93
CA PRO A 114 -10.40 5.23 6.98
C PRO A 114 -11.35 6.41 7.25
N SER A 115 -10.82 7.60 7.56
CA SER A 115 -11.64 8.80 7.77
C SER A 115 -12.14 9.41 6.46
N LYS A 116 -11.39 9.25 5.36
CA LYS A 116 -11.67 9.91 4.08
C LYS A 116 -11.47 9.04 2.85
N HIS A 117 -10.62 8.01 2.93
CA HIS A 117 -10.31 7.16 1.79
C HIS A 117 -11.25 5.96 1.74
N THR A 118 -11.59 5.51 0.54
CA THR A 118 -12.45 4.33 0.34
C THR A 118 -11.67 3.02 0.15
N ASN A 119 -10.34 3.09 0.06
CA ASN A 119 -9.52 1.96 -0.36
C ASN A 119 -8.80 1.24 0.78
N PHE A 120 -8.37 0.03 0.49
CA PHE A 120 -7.55 -0.82 1.35
C PHE A 120 -6.19 -1.13 0.71
N ALA A 121 -5.19 -1.28 1.57
CA ALA A 121 -3.89 -1.85 1.27
C ALA A 121 -3.90 -3.34 1.64
N HIS A 122 -3.75 -4.23 0.66
CA HIS A 122 -3.63 -5.67 0.86
C HIS A 122 -2.16 -6.04 1.08
N LEU A 123 -1.85 -6.57 2.26
CA LEU A 123 -0.47 -6.76 2.69
C LEU A 123 -0.07 -8.23 2.61
N TYR A 124 1.13 -8.49 2.10
CA TYR A 124 1.67 -9.83 1.90
C TYR A 124 3.11 -9.95 2.41
N VAL A 125 3.54 -11.19 2.66
CA VAL A 125 4.95 -11.57 2.82
C VAL A 125 5.33 -12.51 1.69
N ALA A 126 6.43 -12.21 1.01
CA ALA A 126 7.06 -13.07 0.01
C ALA A 126 8.36 -13.63 0.59
N ARG A 127 8.44 -14.96 0.78
CA ARG A 127 9.62 -15.62 1.36
C ARG A 127 10.44 -16.34 0.31
N ASN A 128 11.72 -16.53 0.62
CA ASN A 128 12.67 -17.23 -0.26
C ASN A 128 12.70 -16.62 -1.66
N ALA A 129 12.56 -15.29 -1.72
CA ALA A 129 12.46 -14.57 -2.98
C ALA A 129 13.77 -14.64 -3.77
N ARG A 130 13.62 -14.77 -5.08
CA ARG A 130 14.71 -14.88 -6.05
C ARG A 130 14.58 -13.78 -7.10
N LYS A 131 15.69 -13.17 -7.48
CA LYS A 131 15.72 -12.25 -8.63
C LYS A 131 15.66 -13.07 -9.90
N ILE A 132 14.65 -12.86 -10.73
CA ILE A 132 14.43 -13.60 -11.99
C ILE A 132 14.49 -12.69 -13.22
N ALA A 133 14.34 -11.38 -13.04
CA ALA A 133 14.35 -10.38 -14.09
C ALA A 133 14.95 -9.06 -13.59
N GLU A 134 15.17 -8.12 -14.51
CA GLU A 134 15.36 -6.71 -14.14
C GLU A 134 13.99 -6.02 -14.01
N PRO A 135 13.87 -4.96 -13.19
CA PRO A 135 12.63 -4.19 -13.08
C PRO A 135 12.12 -3.72 -14.44
N THR A 136 10.80 -3.79 -14.62
CA THR A 136 10.07 -3.30 -15.79
C THR A 136 9.09 -2.25 -15.29
N LEU A 137 9.50 -0.98 -15.33
CA LEU A 137 8.76 0.14 -14.75
C LEU A 137 7.82 0.77 -15.77
N ASP A 138 6.67 1.24 -15.29
CA ASP A 138 5.74 2.03 -16.09
C ASP A 138 6.25 3.47 -16.32
N ASP A 139 5.71 4.16 -17.34
CA ASP A 139 6.08 5.55 -17.68
C ASP A 139 5.92 6.55 -16.50
N GLY A 140 5.09 6.19 -15.51
CA GLY A 140 4.84 6.99 -14.31
C GLY A 140 5.78 6.71 -13.14
N GLU A 141 6.71 5.78 -13.29
CA GLU A 141 7.53 5.26 -12.20
C GLU A 141 9.01 5.61 -12.38
N ASP A 142 9.63 6.06 -11.29
CA ASP A 142 11.06 6.31 -11.20
C ASP A 142 11.54 5.82 -9.83
N LEU A 143 12.08 4.60 -9.83
CA LEU A 143 12.52 3.92 -8.63
C LEU A 143 13.77 3.10 -8.88
N ARG A 144 14.46 2.76 -7.78
CA ARG A 144 15.60 1.84 -7.81
C ARG A 144 15.43 0.77 -6.75
N VAL A 145 15.79 -0.46 -7.09
CA VAL A 145 15.81 -1.57 -6.12
C VAL A 145 16.91 -1.34 -5.09
N VAL A 146 16.58 -1.57 -3.82
CA VAL A 146 17.52 -1.59 -2.71
C VAL A 146 17.32 -2.85 -1.89
N THR A 147 18.41 -3.44 -1.40
CA THR A 147 18.32 -4.57 -0.47
C THR A 147 18.89 -4.21 0.88
N LEU A 148 18.12 -4.41 1.94
CA LEU A 148 18.52 -4.07 3.30
C LEU A 148 18.68 -5.34 4.14
N THR A 149 19.69 -5.35 5.00
CA THR A 149 19.71 -6.26 6.15
C THR A 149 18.63 -5.87 7.15
N ARG A 150 18.30 -6.79 8.06
CA ARG A 150 17.40 -6.52 9.19
C ARG A 150 17.76 -5.23 9.95
N LYS A 151 19.06 -5.05 10.27
CA LYS A 151 19.54 -3.87 11.00
C LYS A 151 19.36 -2.58 10.20
N GLU A 152 19.72 -2.58 8.92
CA GLU A 152 19.56 -1.41 8.06
C GLU A 152 18.07 -1.04 7.89
N LEU A 153 17.19 -2.04 7.81
CA LEU A 153 15.74 -1.84 7.76
C LEU A 153 15.24 -1.14 9.03
N GLU A 154 15.63 -1.62 10.22
CA GLU A 154 15.28 -1.02 11.50
C GLU A 154 15.76 0.42 11.64
N GLU A 155 17.02 0.70 11.24
CA GLU A 155 17.60 2.05 11.26
C GLU A 155 16.91 3.01 10.25
N ALA A 156 16.37 2.47 9.16
CA ALA A 156 15.67 3.24 8.15
C ALA A 156 14.22 3.61 8.55
N ILE A 157 13.58 2.88 9.47
CA ILE A 157 12.21 3.17 9.92
C ILE A 157 12.14 4.53 10.61
N GLY A 158 11.18 5.36 10.17
CA GLY A 158 10.99 6.72 10.68
C GLY A 158 11.97 7.75 10.14
N SER A 159 12.97 7.34 9.35
CA SER A 159 13.92 8.24 8.68
C SER A 159 13.76 8.19 7.16
N LYS A 160 14.03 7.03 6.55
CA LYS A 160 13.91 6.77 5.11
C LYS A 160 12.67 5.96 4.76
N ILE A 161 12.22 5.08 5.66
CA ILE A 161 10.96 4.35 5.54
C ILE A 161 9.93 5.13 6.34
N ILE A 162 9.10 5.89 5.62
CA ILE A 162 8.13 6.83 6.21
C ILE A 162 6.68 6.43 5.94
N HIS A 163 6.46 5.37 5.14
CA HIS A 163 5.12 4.90 4.81
C HIS A 163 4.58 3.98 5.92
N GLY A 164 3.64 4.49 6.74
CA GLY A 164 3.14 3.79 7.94
C GLY A 164 2.54 2.40 7.68
N ILE A 165 1.86 2.21 6.53
CA ILE A 165 1.32 0.89 6.15
C ILE A 165 2.43 -0.14 5.90
N HIS A 166 3.59 0.26 5.38
CA HIS A 166 4.71 -0.65 5.11
C HIS A 166 5.37 -1.07 6.41
N VAL A 167 5.46 -0.15 7.39
CA VAL A 167 5.91 -0.46 8.76
C VAL A 167 4.93 -1.41 9.45
N ALA A 168 3.61 -1.22 9.27
CA ALA A 168 2.61 -2.14 9.79
C ALA A 168 2.71 -3.54 9.16
N ALA A 169 2.96 -3.62 7.85
CA ALA A 169 3.17 -4.89 7.15
C ALA A 169 4.36 -5.66 7.74
N LEU A 170 5.51 -4.99 7.88
CA LEU A 170 6.71 -5.57 8.50
C LEU A 170 6.41 -6.09 9.91
N TRP A 171 5.81 -5.26 10.76
CA TRP A 171 5.50 -5.63 12.13
C TRP A 171 4.54 -6.83 12.22
N LEU A 172 3.50 -6.88 11.37
CA LEU A 172 2.57 -8.02 11.31
C LEU A 172 3.25 -9.31 10.84
N ALA A 173 4.17 -9.20 9.88
CA ALA A 173 4.95 -10.33 9.40
C ALA A 173 5.82 -10.92 10.52
N GLU A 174 6.46 -10.07 11.33
CA GLU A 174 7.21 -10.49 12.52
C GLU A 174 6.32 -11.18 13.56
N GLN A 175 5.19 -10.55 13.91
CA GLN A 175 4.27 -11.11 14.91
C GLN A 175 3.71 -12.48 14.50
N LYS A 176 3.66 -12.77 13.20
CA LYS A 176 3.21 -14.06 12.65
C LYS A 176 4.34 -15.07 12.46
N GLY A 177 5.59 -14.73 12.79
CA GLY A 177 6.75 -15.62 12.62
C GLY A 177 7.07 -15.92 11.15
N LEU A 178 6.76 -14.98 10.25
CA LEU A 178 6.93 -15.17 8.80
C LEU A 178 8.29 -14.67 8.27
N LEU A 179 9.12 -14.08 9.13
CA LEU A 179 10.42 -13.47 8.77
C LEU A 179 11.62 -14.15 9.44
N GLU A 180 11.41 -15.32 10.07
CA GLU A 180 12.43 -16.16 10.70
C GLU A 180 13.00 -17.22 9.75
#